data_AF-A0AAD5GH87-F1
#
_entry.id   AF-A0AAD5GH87-F1
#
_cell.length_a   1.000
_cell.length_b   1.000
_cell.length_c   1.000
_cell.angle_alpha   90.00
_cell.angle_beta   90.00
_cell.angle_gamma   90.00
#
_symmetry.space_group_name_H-M   'P 1'
#
loop_
_entity.id
_entity.type
_entity.pdbx_description
1 polymer ?
#
loop_
_entity_poly.entity_id
_entity_poly.type
_entity_poly.pdbx_seq_one_letter_code
_entity_poly.pdbx_strand_id
1 'polypeptide(L)'
;CLESYGIPVPRYALVNREKPYQELDYFVEEEDFVEVHGQRFWKPFVEKPIHGDDHRIMIYYPSSAGGGMKELFRKVGNRSSEFHPEVRRVRRESSYIYEEFMPTGGTDVKVYTVGPKYAHAEARKSPVVDGVVMRNPDGKEIRYPVLLTPNEKQMAREVCIAFRQGVCGFDLLRCEGRSY
;
A
#
# COMPACT_ATOMS: atom_id res chain seq x y z
N CYS A 1 7.27 -3.39 -13.81
CA CYS A 1 6.91 -2.16 -14.55
C CYS A 1 7.53 -0.92 -13.90
N LEU A 2 7.21 -0.59 -12.65
CA LEU A 2 7.80 0.59 -11.99
C LEU A 2 9.34 0.51 -11.87
N GLU A 3 9.86 -0.61 -11.36
CA GLU A 3 11.30 -0.82 -11.17
C GLU A 3 12.10 -0.77 -12.48
N SER A 4 11.54 -1.28 -13.59
CA SER A 4 12.20 -1.23 -14.90
C SER A 4 12.33 0.19 -15.46
N TYR A 5 11.58 1.15 -14.91
CA TYR A 5 11.71 2.58 -15.20
C TYR A 5 12.46 3.34 -14.09
N GLY A 6 13.08 2.62 -13.14
CA GLY A 6 13.83 3.22 -12.05
C GLY A 6 12.97 3.99 -11.04
N ILE A 7 11.66 3.75 -11.02
CA ILE A 7 10.75 4.37 -10.06
C ILE A 7 10.88 3.59 -8.73
N PRO A 8 11.27 4.26 -7.63
CA PRO A 8 11.37 3.62 -6.32
C PRO A 8 10.03 3.02 -5.91
N VAL A 9 10.07 1.83 -5.32
CA VAL A 9 8.90 1.16 -4.71
C VAL A 9 9.33 0.57 -3.35
N PRO A 10 8.40 0.32 -2.42
CA PRO A 10 8.71 -0.43 -1.21
C PRO A 10 9.30 -1.79 -1.58
N ARG A 11 10.23 -2.31 -0.76
CA ARG A 11 10.74 -3.67 -0.97
C ARG A 11 9.57 -4.64 -0.88
N TYR A 12 9.47 -5.55 -1.83
CA TYR A 12 8.37 -6.51 -1.92
C TYR A 12 8.83 -7.89 -2.39
N ALA A 13 8.00 -8.90 -2.13
CA ALA A 13 8.14 -10.24 -2.66
C ALA A 13 6.77 -10.81 -3.03
N LEU A 14 6.74 -11.62 -4.09
CA LEU A 14 5.53 -12.27 -4.60
C LEU A 14 5.47 -13.72 -4.09
N VAL A 15 4.30 -14.12 -3.63
CA VAL A 15 4.01 -15.49 -3.23
C VAL A 15 2.89 -16.01 -4.10
N ASN A 16 3.22 -16.93 -5.02
CA ASN A 16 2.28 -17.51 -5.96
C ASN A 16 1.81 -18.88 -5.47
N ARG A 17 0.49 -19.05 -5.38
CA ARG A 17 -0.18 -20.31 -5.09
C ARG A 17 -1.06 -20.71 -6.25
N GLU A 18 -0.88 -21.93 -6.73
CA GLU A 18 -1.71 -22.55 -7.76
C GLU A 18 -3.03 -23.06 -7.18
N LYS A 19 -3.04 -23.38 -5.88
CA LYS A 19 -4.23 -23.82 -5.14
C LYS A 19 -4.23 -23.24 -3.71
N PRO A 20 -5.42 -23.06 -3.10
CA PRO A 20 -5.53 -22.63 -1.71
C PRO A 20 -4.70 -23.51 -0.78
N TYR A 21 -4.02 -22.89 0.17
CA TYR A 21 -3.20 -23.55 1.20
C TYR A 21 -2.04 -24.40 0.66
N GLN A 22 -1.60 -24.16 -0.57
CA GLN A 22 -0.37 -24.76 -1.08
C GLN A 22 0.82 -24.41 -0.16
N GLU A 23 1.48 -25.45 0.34
CA GLU A 23 2.78 -25.32 1.01
C GLU A 23 3.85 -24.99 -0.04
N LEU A 24 4.68 -24.01 0.28
CA LEU A 24 5.72 -23.49 -0.59
C LEU A 24 7.03 -23.58 0.19
N ASP A 25 8.02 -24.26 -0.36
CA ASP A 25 9.36 -24.43 0.22
C ASP A 25 10.08 -23.10 0.43
N TYR A 26 9.77 -22.10 -0.39
CA TYR A 26 10.34 -20.76 -0.33
C TYR A 26 9.56 -19.78 0.58
N PHE A 27 8.48 -20.22 1.24
CA PHE A 27 7.66 -19.37 2.10
C PHE A 27 7.62 -19.86 3.54
N VAL A 28 8.15 -19.05 4.45
CA VAL A 28 8.12 -19.32 5.90
C VAL A 28 7.33 -18.22 6.61
N GLU A 29 6.52 -18.60 7.59
CA GLU A 29 5.79 -17.66 8.44
C GLU A 29 6.11 -17.95 9.91
N GLU A 30 6.74 -16.98 10.56
CA GLU A 30 7.00 -16.98 11.98
C GLU A 30 6.09 -15.97 12.70
N GLU A 31 6.23 -15.85 14.01
CA GLU A 31 5.38 -14.98 14.83
C GLU A 31 5.41 -13.51 14.37
N ASP A 32 6.60 -12.96 14.11
CA ASP A 32 6.81 -11.53 13.84
C ASP A 32 7.39 -11.23 12.44
N PHE A 33 7.49 -12.23 11.57
CA PHE A 33 7.91 -12.02 10.19
C PHE A 33 7.38 -13.09 9.24
N VAL A 34 7.38 -12.75 7.94
CA VAL A 34 7.35 -13.73 6.85
C VAL A 34 8.67 -13.70 6.10
N GLU A 35 9.08 -14.84 5.56
CA GLU A 35 10.26 -14.97 4.72
C GLU A 35 9.85 -15.54 3.36
N VAL A 36 10.21 -14.83 2.29
CA VAL A 36 9.89 -15.21 0.91
C VAL A 36 11.18 -15.25 0.10
N HIS A 37 11.55 -16.42 -0.40
CA HIS A 37 12.83 -16.63 -1.11
C HIS A 37 14.05 -16.09 -0.33
N GLY A 38 14.09 -16.33 0.99
CA GLY A 38 15.16 -15.84 1.88
C GLY A 38 15.04 -14.36 2.27
N GLN A 39 14.07 -13.62 1.72
CA GLN A 39 13.84 -12.21 2.08
C GLN A 39 12.85 -12.11 3.23
N ARG A 40 13.31 -11.59 4.38
CA ARG A 40 12.46 -11.40 5.57
C ARG A 40 11.70 -10.08 5.53
N PHE A 41 10.43 -10.11 5.88
CA PHE A 41 9.55 -8.96 6.08
C PHE A 41 9.07 -8.99 7.53
N TRP A 42 9.68 -8.15 8.36
CA TRP A 42 9.29 -8.00 9.76
C TRP A 42 7.99 -7.23 9.88
N LYS A 43 7.17 -7.58 10.86
CA LYS A 43 5.99 -6.81 11.18
C LYS A 43 6.42 -5.41 11.73
N PRO A 44 5.78 -4.31 11.30
CA PRO A 44 4.66 -4.30 10.38
C PRO A 44 5.06 -4.51 8.92
N PHE A 45 4.26 -5.32 8.22
CA PHE A 45 4.34 -5.51 6.77
C PHE A 45 2.94 -5.49 6.16
N VAL A 46 2.86 -5.25 4.86
CA VAL A 46 1.61 -5.20 4.11
C VAL A 46 1.50 -6.44 3.22
N GLU A 47 0.30 -7.01 3.14
CA GLU A 47 -0.05 -8.10 2.24
C GLU A 47 -1.16 -7.64 1.29
N LYS A 48 -0.87 -7.63 -0.01
CA LYS A 48 -1.78 -7.21 -1.08
C LYS A 48 -2.18 -8.40 -1.95
N PRO A 49 -3.45 -8.51 -2.38
CA PRO A 49 -3.82 -9.43 -3.45
C PRO A 49 -3.04 -9.11 -4.73
N ILE A 50 -2.70 -10.13 -5.52
CA ILE A 50 -2.06 -9.92 -6.83
C ILE A 50 -2.99 -9.23 -7.84
N HIS A 51 -4.30 -9.31 -7.63
CA HIS A 51 -5.30 -8.66 -8.46
C HIS A 51 -5.52 -7.22 -7.98
N GLY A 52 -5.15 -6.23 -8.80
CA GLY A 52 -5.20 -4.81 -8.43
C GLY A 52 -6.60 -4.25 -8.14
N ASP A 53 -7.66 -4.92 -8.59
CA ASP A 53 -9.05 -4.55 -8.29
C ASP A 53 -9.54 -5.10 -6.93
N ASP A 54 -8.80 -6.03 -6.33
CA ASP A 54 -9.06 -6.48 -4.96
C ASP A 54 -8.37 -5.54 -3.97
N HIS A 55 -9.18 -4.68 -3.35
CA HIS A 55 -8.72 -3.67 -2.41
C HIS A 55 -8.61 -4.19 -0.96
N ARG A 56 -8.71 -5.52 -0.73
CA ARG A 56 -8.54 -6.13 0.59
C ARG A 56 -7.07 -6.25 0.95
N ILE A 57 -6.51 -5.16 1.47
CA ILE A 57 -5.09 -5.02 1.83
C ILE A 57 -4.93 -5.21 3.33
N MET A 58 -3.99 -6.05 3.73
CA MET A 58 -3.82 -6.46 5.14
C MET A 58 -2.52 -5.88 5.67
N ILE A 59 -2.54 -5.38 6.89
CA ILE A 59 -1.35 -4.88 7.59
C ILE A 59 -1.22 -5.66 8.89
N TYR A 60 -0.13 -6.40 9.05
CA TYR A 60 0.10 -7.24 10.23
C TYR A 60 1.00 -6.51 11.20
N TYR A 61 0.61 -6.40 12.48
CA TYR A 61 1.38 -5.67 13.49
C TYR A 61 2.24 -6.62 14.34
N PRO A 62 3.42 -6.16 14.81
CA PRO A 62 4.30 -7.01 15.60
C PRO A 62 3.70 -7.30 16.98
N SER A 63 4.08 -8.43 17.58
CA SER A 63 3.69 -8.80 18.94
C SER A 63 4.08 -7.72 19.96
N SER A 64 5.20 -7.02 19.74
CA SER A 64 5.63 -5.87 20.57
C SER A 64 4.67 -4.68 20.56
N ALA A 65 3.82 -4.55 19.54
CA ALA A 65 2.77 -3.54 19.44
C ALA A 65 1.36 -4.10 19.78
N GLY A 66 1.28 -5.29 20.36
CA GLY A 66 0.03 -5.99 20.70
C GLY A 66 -0.43 -7.00 19.65
N GLY A 67 0.26 -7.09 18.52
CA GLY A 67 -0.11 -7.95 17.40
C GLY A 67 -1.39 -7.51 16.70
N GLY A 68 -2.06 -8.47 16.04
CA GLY A 68 -3.27 -8.21 15.29
C GLY A 68 -3.02 -7.79 13.85
N MET A 69 -4.11 -7.52 13.14
CA MET A 69 -4.09 -7.19 11.72
C MET A 69 -5.10 -6.08 11.44
N LYS A 70 -4.78 -5.16 10.53
CA LYS A 70 -5.72 -4.17 10.01
C LYS A 70 -6.05 -4.49 8.56
N GLU A 71 -7.34 -4.69 8.28
CA GLU A 71 -7.87 -4.92 6.95
C GLU A 71 -8.32 -3.57 6.38
N LEU A 72 -7.70 -3.15 5.28
CA LEU A 72 -8.13 -2.04 4.46
C LEU A 72 -9.09 -2.57 3.40
N PHE A 73 -10.11 -1.79 3.09
CA PHE A 73 -11.12 -2.16 2.10
C PHE A 73 -11.64 -0.94 1.35
N ARG A 74 -12.28 -1.18 0.20
CA ARG A 74 -12.99 -0.14 -0.53
C ARG A 74 -14.03 0.49 0.39
N LYS A 75 -13.98 1.82 0.52
CA LYS A 75 -14.79 2.58 1.48
C LYS A 75 -16.25 2.17 1.48
N VAL A 76 -16.77 1.86 2.66
CA VAL A 76 -18.19 1.60 2.92
C VAL A 76 -18.67 2.63 3.93
N GLY A 77 -19.50 3.57 3.47
CA GLY A 77 -19.94 4.71 4.29
C GLY A 77 -18.79 5.61 4.75
N ASN A 78 -18.53 5.61 6.05
CA ASN A 78 -17.48 6.37 6.73
C ASN A 78 -16.29 5.51 7.17
N ARG A 79 -16.23 4.24 6.76
CA ARG A 79 -15.15 3.31 7.10
C ARG A 79 -14.31 2.94 5.88
N SER A 80 -13.00 2.85 6.08
CA SER A 80 -12.00 2.44 5.08
C SER A 80 -11.05 1.34 5.55
N SER A 81 -11.13 0.98 6.83
CA SER A 81 -10.44 -0.16 7.39
C SER A 81 -11.09 -0.64 8.69
N GLU A 82 -10.64 -1.79 9.17
CA GLU A 82 -11.00 -2.38 10.46
C GLU A 82 -9.78 -3.07 11.09
N PHE A 83 -9.71 -3.08 12.42
CA PHE A 83 -8.65 -3.74 13.17
C PHE A 83 -9.17 -5.01 13.83
N HIS A 84 -8.43 -6.09 13.64
CA HIS A 84 -8.74 -7.45 14.09
C HIS A 84 -7.61 -7.93 15.03
N PRO A 85 -7.76 -7.76 16.36
CA PRO A 85 -6.73 -8.10 17.34
C PRO A 85 -6.41 -9.60 17.41
N GLU A 86 -7.36 -10.46 17.03
CA GLU A 86 -7.25 -11.91 17.04
C GLU A 86 -6.50 -12.48 15.83
N VAL A 87 -6.45 -11.74 14.72
CA VAL A 87 -5.84 -12.20 13.47
C VAL A 87 -4.35 -11.86 13.45
N ARG A 88 -3.50 -12.89 13.52
CA ARG A 88 -2.02 -12.73 13.52
C ARG A 88 -1.31 -13.44 12.38
N ARG A 89 -2.03 -14.33 11.67
CA ARG A 89 -1.51 -15.16 10.58
C ARG A 89 -1.91 -14.61 9.22
N VAL A 90 -1.03 -14.78 8.24
CA VAL A 90 -1.24 -14.31 6.87
C VAL A 90 -2.23 -15.17 6.10
N ARG A 91 -2.80 -14.61 5.03
CA ARG A 91 -3.74 -15.34 4.16
C ARG A 91 -3.01 -16.41 3.34
N ARG A 92 -3.72 -17.49 3.02
CA ARG A 92 -3.16 -18.68 2.35
C ARG A 92 -4.02 -19.19 1.19
N GLU A 93 -5.19 -18.59 0.99
CA GLU A 93 -6.18 -19.01 0.01
C GLU A 93 -5.85 -18.61 -1.43
N SER A 94 -4.97 -17.62 -1.62
CA SER A 94 -4.57 -17.11 -2.94
C SER A 94 -3.08 -16.72 -2.98
N SER A 95 -2.73 -15.99 -4.03
CA SER A 95 -1.42 -15.38 -4.24
C SER A 95 -1.42 -13.93 -3.73
N TYR A 96 -0.31 -13.53 -3.11
CA TYR A 96 -0.18 -12.22 -2.47
C TYR A 96 1.19 -11.61 -2.71
N ILE A 97 1.25 -10.28 -2.65
CA ILE A 97 2.46 -9.49 -2.57
C ILE A 97 2.67 -9.11 -1.10
N TYR A 98 3.83 -9.44 -0.56
CA TYR A 98 4.28 -8.96 0.76
C TYR A 98 5.23 -7.80 0.54
N GLU A 99 5.00 -6.67 1.21
CA GLU A 99 5.85 -5.48 1.10
C GLU A 99 6.16 -4.88 2.48
N GLU A 100 7.27 -4.16 2.55
CA GLU A 100 7.60 -3.37 3.74
C GLU A 100 6.53 -2.31 4.01
N PHE A 101 6.14 -2.19 5.28
CA PHE A 101 5.26 -1.11 5.69
C PHE A 101 6.02 0.22 5.75
N MET A 102 5.52 1.21 5.03
CA MET A 102 6.11 2.56 4.99
C MET A 102 5.39 3.50 5.95
N PRO A 103 6.02 3.97 7.05
CA PRO A 103 5.40 4.91 7.98
C PRO A 103 5.28 6.33 7.38
N THR A 104 4.13 6.65 6.77
CA THR A 104 3.87 7.93 6.09
C THR A 104 3.37 9.07 6.98
N GLY A 105 3.42 8.91 8.31
CA GLY A 105 2.84 9.89 9.23
C GLY A 105 1.32 10.02 9.15
N GLY A 106 0.63 9.00 8.61
CA GLY A 106 -0.83 8.92 8.60
C GLY A 106 -1.51 9.65 7.43
N THR A 107 -0.76 9.99 6.38
CA THR A 107 -1.32 10.58 5.16
C THR A 107 -0.96 9.77 3.92
N ASP A 108 -1.90 9.65 2.99
CA ASP A 108 -1.67 9.06 1.67
C ASP A 108 -1.72 10.17 0.63
N VAL A 109 -0.67 10.31 -0.18
CA VAL A 109 -0.65 11.26 -1.29
C VAL A 109 -1.21 10.57 -2.53
N LYS A 110 -2.25 11.15 -3.12
CA LYS A 110 -2.82 10.76 -4.41
C LYS A 110 -2.30 11.72 -5.47
N VAL A 111 -1.72 11.17 -6.54
CA VAL A 111 -1.20 11.94 -7.67
C VAL A 111 -2.03 11.63 -8.91
N TYR A 112 -2.38 12.67 -9.67
CA TYR A 112 -3.15 12.57 -10.91
C TYR A 112 -2.39 13.28 -12.02
N THR A 113 -2.02 12.55 -13.07
CA THR A 113 -1.34 13.09 -14.24
C THR A 113 -2.31 13.34 -15.39
N VAL A 114 -2.05 14.40 -16.16
CA VAL A 114 -2.68 14.64 -17.46
C VAL A 114 -1.55 14.85 -18.46
N GLY A 115 -1.16 13.76 -19.11
CA GLY A 115 0.10 13.64 -19.83
C GLY A 115 1.33 13.78 -18.93
N PRO A 116 2.54 13.69 -19.50
CA PRO A 116 3.81 13.64 -18.75
C PRO A 116 4.28 14.99 -18.20
N LYS A 117 3.53 16.08 -18.44
CA LYS A 117 3.92 17.46 -18.11
C LYS A 117 3.09 18.06 -16.98
N TYR A 118 1.96 17.45 -16.63
CA TYR A 118 1.06 17.95 -15.60
C TYR A 118 0.77 16.86 -14.58
N ALA A 119 0.93 17.21 -13.30
CA ALA A 119 0.58 16.36 -12.18
C ALA A 119 -0.06 17.22 -11.07
N HIS A 120 -1.24 16.82 -10.62
CA HIS A 120 -1.91 17.35 -9.43
C HIS A 120 -1.73 16.37 -8.29
N ALA A 121 -1.53 16.86 -7.06
CA ALA A 121 -1.42 16.01 -5.89
C ALA A 121 -2.24 16.56 -4.72
N GLU A 122 -2.84 15.62 -3.99
CA GLU A 122 -3.63 15.87 -2.78
C GLU A 122 -3.32 14.77 -1.77
N ALA A 123 -3.34 15.12 -0.48
CA ALA A 123 -3.23 14.15 0.61
C ALA A 123 -4.60 13.87 1.21
N ARG A 124 -4.76 12.64 1.68
CA ARG A 124 -5.91 12.18 2.47
C ARG A 124 -5.40 11.55 3.75
N LYS A 125 -6.27 11.45 4.76
CA LYS A 125 -5.96 10.63 5.94
C LYS A 125 -5.81 9.18 5.50
N SER A 126 -4.71 8.58 5.90
CA SER A 126 -4.42 7.19 5.59
C SER A 126 -5.41 6.26 6.30
N PRO A 127 -5.94 5.23 5.63
CA PRO A 127 -6.83 4.26 6.28
C PRO A 127 -6.10 3.50 7.39
N VAL A 128 -4.76 3.49 7.40
CA VAL A 128 -3.96 2.80 8.42
C VAL A 128 -4.11 3.39 9.82
N VAL A 129 -4.61 4.62 9.94
CA VAL A 129 -4.79 5.31 11.23
C VAL A 129 -5.91 4.66 12.04
N ASP A 130 -7.16 5.08 11.88
CA ASP A 130 -8.32 4.54 12.60
C ASP A 130 -9.40 3.97 11.66
N GLY A 131 -9.20 4.08 10.35
CA GLY A 131 -10.18 3.66 9.35
C GLY A 131 -11.39 4.57 9.20
N VAL A 132 -11.45 5.71 9.88
CA VAL A 132 -12.57 6.67 9.80
C VAL A 132 -12.28 7.72 8.73
N VAL A 133 -13.18 7.80 7.75
CA VAL A 133 -13.11 8.79 6.66
C VAL A 133 -13.54 10.16 7.19
N MET A 134 -12.63 11.13 7.14
CA MET A 134 -12.94 12.50 7.53
C MET A 134 -13.72 13.22 6.42
N ARG A 135 -14.84 13.85 6.78
CA ARG A 135 -15.71 14.57 5.85
C ARG A 135 -15.91 16.02 6.29
N ASN A 136 -16.04 16.90 5.31
CA ASN A 136 -16.43 18.30 5.53
C ASN A 136 -17.95 18.40 5.78
N PRO A 137 -18.49 19.60 6.13
CA PRO A 137 -19.92 19.79 6.34
C PRO A 137 -20.80 19.43 5.13
N ASP A 138 -20.26 19.49 3.91
CA ASP A 138 -20.97 19.08 2.67
C ASP A 138 -20.93 17.55 2.43
N GLY A 139 -20.36 16.77 3.36
CA GLY A 139 -20.21 15.33 3.25
C GLY A 139 -19.09 14.86 2.32
N LYS A 140 -18.27 15.77 1.77
CA LYS A 140 -17.11 15.42 0.93
C LYS A 140 -15.92 15.02 1.79
N GLU A 141 -15.15 14.04 1.35
CA GLU A 141 -13.91 13.66 2.04
C GLU A 141 -12.91 14.82 2.07
N ILE A 142 -12.33 15.07 3.24
CA ILE A 142 -11.33 16.12 3.43
C ILE A 142 -10.04 15.76 2.67
N ARG A 143 -9.53 16.73 1.92
CA ARG A 143 -8.31 16.61 1.13
C ARG A 143 -7.40 17.80 1.44
N TYR A 144 -6.11 17.55 1.52
CA TYR A 144 -5.11 18.58 1.77
C TYR A 144 -4.28 18.80 0.49
N PRO A 145 -4.03 20.04 0.08
CA PRO A 145 -3.21 20.30 -1.10
C PRO A 145 -1.78 19.80 -0.86
N VAL A 146 -1.20 19.14 -1.86
CA VAL A 146 0.19 18.66 -1.81
C VAL A 146 0.97 19.29 -2.96
N LEU A 147 2.09 19.94 -2.62
CA LEU A 147 3.08 20.32 -3.59
C LEU A 147 4.04 19.16 -3.81
N LEU A 148 4.15 18.69 -5.05
CA LEU A 148 5.13 17.70 -5.44
C LEU A 148 6.52 18.35 -5.52
N THR A 149 7.50 17.66 -4.96
CA THR A 149 8.93 18.01 -5.13
C THR A 149 9.36 17.79 -6.59
N PRO A 150 10.49 18.37 -7.02
CA PRO A 150 11.03 18.11 -8.37
C PRO A 150 11.19 16.61 -8.67
N ASN A 151 11.66 15.83 -7.69
CA ASN A 151 11.83 14.38 -7.82
C ASN A 151 10.48 13.68 -8.01
N GLU A 152 9.46 14.04 -7.24
CA GLU A 152 8.13 13.43 -7.36
C GLU A 152 7.42 13.82 -8.67
N LYS A 153 7.67 15.02 -9.19
CA LYS A 153 7.21 15.41 -10.54
C LYS A 153 7.86 14.55 -11.62
N GLN A 154 9.15 14.26 -11.46
CA GLN A 154 9.85 13.32 -12.35
C GLN A 154 9.24 11.92 -12.23
N MET A 155 9.00 11.42 -11.01
CA MET A 155 8.33 10.13 -10.80
C MET A 155 6.95 10.09 -11.49
N ALA A 156 6.13 11.14 -11.33
CA ALA A 156 4.81 11.22 -11.96
C ALA A 156 4.90 11.18 -13.49
N ARG A 157 5.90 11.85 -14.06
CA ARG A 157 6.21 11.80 -15.50
C ARG A 157 6.56 10.38 -15.94
N GLU A 158 7.48 9.71 -15.23
CA GLU A 158 7.91 8.36 -15.57
C GLU A 158 6.77 7.35 -15.44
N VAL A 159 5.91 7.47 -14.42
CA VAL A 159 4.69 6.65 -14.28
C VAL A 159 3.78 6.81 -15.50
N CYS A 160 3.49 8.05 -15.90
CA CYS A 160 2.63 8.33 -17.06
C CYS A 160 3.20 7.72 -18.35
N ILE A 161 4.51 7.80 -18.56
CA ILE A 161 5.21 7.24 -19.73
C ILE A 161 5.22 5.70 -19.68
N ALA A 162 5.58 5.14 -18.52
CA ALA A 162 5.72 3.69 -18.32
C ALA A 162 4.42 2.93 -18.62
N PHE A 163 3.29 3.45 -18.13
CA PHE A 163 1.98 2.83 -18.32
C PHE A 163 1.27 3.27 -19.60
N ARG A 164 1.83 4.26 -20.34
CA ARG A 164 1.25 4.83 -21.57
C ARG A 164 -0.20 5.31 -21.37
N GLN A 165 -0.49 5.87 -20.19
CA GLN A 165 -1.81 6.37 -19.84
C GLN A 165 -1.81 7.90 -19.91
N GLY A 166 -2.63 8.46 -20.81
CA GLY A 166 -2.79 9.92 -20.95
C GLY A 166 -3.38 10.57 -19.70
N VAL A 167 -4.19 9.83 -18.93
CA VAL A 167 -4.68 10.20 -17.60
C VAL A 167 -4.35 9.06 -16.66
N CYS A 168 -3.58 9.32 -15.60
CA CYS A 168 -3.14 8.29 -14.66
C CYS A 168 -3.29 8.76 -13.23
N GLY A 169 -3.85 7.91 -12.36
CA GLY A 169 -3.91 8.13 -10.92
C GLY A 169 -3.04 7.10 -10.20
N PHE A 170 -2.19 7.53 -9.28
CA PHE A 170 -1.36 6.63 -8.48
C PHE A 170 -1.15 7.17 -7.07
N ASP A 171 -0.70 6.28 -6.19
CA ASP A 171 -0.43 6.58 -4.79
C ASP A 171 1.06 6.80 -4.59
N LEU A 172 1.40 7.77 -3.75
CA LEU A 172 2.77 8.13 -3.41
C LEU A 172 2.93 8.10 -1.89
N LEU A 173 3.94 7.37 -1.43
CA LEU A 173 4.27 7.22 -0.01
C LEU A 173 5.50 8.06 0.29
N ARG A 174 5.33 9.08 1.15
CA ARG A 174 6.45 9.87 1.68
C ARG A 174 6.91 9.26 3.00
N CYS A 175 8.15 8.77 3.04
CA CYS A 175 8.72 8.13 4.21
C CYS A 175 10.20 8.51 4.35
N GLU A 176 10.60 9.00 5.53
CA GLU A 176 12.00 9.34 5.87
C GLU A 176 12.72 10.21 4.82
N GLY A 177 12.01 11.20 4.27
CA GLY A 177 12.56 12.13 3.27
C GLY A 177 12.69 11.55 1.85
N ARG A 178 12.17 10.33 1.62
CA ARG A 178 12.08 9.69 0.30
C ARG A 178 10.61 9.51 -0.12
N SER A 179 10.42 9.32 -1.41
CA SER A 179 9.10 9.06 -2.01
C SER A 179 9.15 7.75 -2.80
N TYR A 180 8.11 6.94 -2.63
CA TYR A 180 7.92 5.63 -3.24
C TYR A 180 6.54 5.56 -3.89
#